data_AF-A0A0G4HZI8-F1
#
_entry.id   AF-A0A0G4HZI8-F1
#
_cell.length_a   1.000
_cell.length_b   1.000
_cell.length_c   1.000
_cell.angle_alpha   90.00
_cell.angle_beta   90.00
_cell.angle_gamma   90.00
#
_symmetry.space_group_name_H-M   'P 1'
#
loop_
_entity.id
_entity.type
_entity.pdbx_description
1 polymer ?
#
loop_
_entity_poly.entity_id
_entity_poly.type
_entity_poly.pdbx_seq_one_letter_code
_entity_poly.pdbx_strand_id
1 'polypeptide(L)'
;MASANVWDTYVAFTGGFNEMDSRTFVKLCRDSGLLDKKFSQTDADLLFVKSKGKGLRWVTFEQFQQMLSVIAERRGVTVEAIVSKINACGGPKLNNPTIARPVRFYDDRSTYTGTWKHGGPSVKEQKYSDLSELCNRAPATTRGTNQA
;
A
#
# COMPACT_ATOMS: atom_id res chain seq x y z
N MET A 1 21.17 32.74 0.86
CA MET A 1 21.32 31.52 0.06
C MET A 1 20.32 30.52 0.58
N ALA A 2 19.19 30.38 -0.09
CA ALA A 2 18.11 29.51 0.36
C ALA A 2 18.63 28.07 0.33
N SER A 3 18.77 27.45 1.50
CA SER A 3 18.92 26.00 1.60
C SER A 3 17.74 25.39 0.84
N ALA A 4 18.01 24.82 -0.32
CA ALA A 4 16.99 24.19 -1.14
C ALA A 4 16.41 23.02 -0.34
N ASN A 5 15.23 23.22 0.24
CA ASN A 5 14.56 22.21 1.03
C ASN A 5 14.05 21.11 0.10
N VAL A 6 14.47 19.88 0.37
CA VAL A 6 14.00 18.66 -0.31
C VAL A 6 12.79 18.05 0.41
N TRP A 7 12.40 18.65 1.54
CA TRP A 7 11.37 18.15 2.45
C TRP A 7 10.04 17.92 1.75
N ASP A 8 9.57 18.87 0.94
CA ASP A 8 8.27 18.76 0.27
C ASP A 8 8.21 17.55 -0.67
N THR A 9 9.29 17.34 -1.44
CA THR A 9 9.39 16.15 -2.29
C THR A 9 9.55 14.87 -1.47
N TYR A 10 10.31 14.90 -0.37
CA TYR A 10 10.46 13.76 0.52
C TYR A 10 9.09 13.30 1.04
N VAL A 11 8.28 14.23 1.55
CA VAL A 11 6.91 13.96 2.02
C VAL A 11 5.99 13.47 0.89
N ALA A 12 6.12 14.02 -0.32
CA ALA A 12 5.36 13.57 -1.48
C ALA A 12 5.69 12.12 -1.88
N PHE A 13 6.95 11.69 -1.75
CA PHE A 13 7.38 10.33 -2.05
C PHE A 13 7.00 9.34 -0.94
N THR A 14 7.07 9.74 0.33
CA THR A 14 6.70 8.89 1.46
C THR A 14 5.18 8.80 1.68
N GLY A 15 4.38 9.61 1.00
CA GLY A 15 2.92 9.62 1.16
C GLY A 15 2.48 10.20 2.52
N GLY A 16 3.25 11.14 3.07
CA GLY A 16 2.94 11.79 4.36
C GLY A 16 3.63 11.18 5.58
N PHE A 17 4.36 10.08 5.44
CA PHE A 17 5.14 9.50 6.53
C PHE A 17 6.51 10.19 6.65
N ASN A 18 7.03 10.33 7.88
CA ASN A 18 8.34 10.93 8.12
C ASN A 18 9.52 9.97 7.86
N GLU A 19 9.24 8.79 7.32
CA GLU A 19 10.20 7.71 7.10
C GLU A 19 10.12 7.21 5.66
N MET A 20 11.27 6.83 5.09
CA MET A 20 11.38 6.35 3.71
C MET A 20 11.88 4.90 3.67
N ASP A 21 11.26 4.07 2.82
CA ASP A 21 11.70 2.69 2.58
C ASP A 21 12.63 2.60 1.34
N SER A 22 13.30 1.45 1.17
CA SER A 22 14.28 1.27 0.08
C SER A 22 13.63 1.41 -1.30
N ARG A 23 12.41 0.89 -1.46
CA ARG A 23 11.67 0.95 -2.72
C ARG A 23 11.35 2.39 -3.11
N THR A 24 10.89 3.21 -2.16
CA THR A 24 10.56 4.61 -2.40
C THR A 24 11.82 5.42 -2.69
N PHE A 25 12.91 5.17 -1.98
CA PHE A 25 14.20 5.81 -2.25
C PHE A 25 14.70 5.51 -3.68
N VAL A 26 14.71 4.25 -4.09
CA VAL A 26 15.09 3.86 -5.46
C VAL A 26 14.16 4.48 -6.50
N LYS A 27 12.85 4.56 -6.21
CA LYS A 27 11.88 5.24 -7.08
C LYS A 27 12.20 6.72 -7.21
N LEU A 28 12.51 7.41 -6.11
CA LEU A 28 12.93 8.81 -6.11
C LEU A 28 14.18 9.00 -6.98
N CYS A 29 15.21 8.17 -6.80
CA CYS A 29 16.42 8.25 -7.64
C CYS A 29 16.13 8.02 -9.13
N ARG A 30 15.19 7.14 -9.46
CA ARG A 30 14.79 6.87 -10.85
C ARG A 30 14.00 8.05 -11.44
N ASP A 31 12.97 8.51 -10.75
CA ASP A 31 12.07 9.56 -11.23
C ASP A 31 12.76 10.93 -11.34
N SER A 32 13.77 11.18 -10.50
CA SER A 32 14.61 12.39 -10.55
C SER A 32 15.82 12.28 -11.50
N GLY A 33 16.00 11.16 -12.20
CA GLY A 33 17.11 10.97 -13.14
C GLY A 33 18.49 10.95 -12.45
N LEU A 34 18.55 10.46 -11.22
CA LEU A 34 19.79 10.29 -10.47
C LEU A 34 20.52 9.00 -10.81
N LEU A 35 19.79 7.97 -11.26
CA LEU A 35 20.37 6.71 -11.68
C LEU A 35 21.11 6.87 -13.03
N ASP A 36 22.36 6.44 -13.06
CA ASP A 36 23.20 6.43 -14.26
C ASP A 36 24.18 5.23 -14.23
N LYS A 37 25.18 5.21 -15.12
CA LYS A 37 26.19 4.14 -15.15
C LYS A 37 27.14 4.15 -13.94
N LYS A 38 27.33 5.30 -13.30
CA LYS A 38 28.20 5.48 -12.12
C LYS A 38 27.46 5.24 -10.81
N PHE A 39 26.15 5.49 -10.80
CA PHE A 39 25.26 5.25 -9.68
C PHE A 39 24.06 4.41 -10.14
N SER A 40 24.22 3.10 -10.03
CA SER A 40 23.21 2.13 -10.45
C SER A 40 22.09 1.96 -9.41
N GLN A 41 21.03 1.26 -9.78
CA GLN A 41 19.99 0.87 -8.82
C GLN A 41 20.55 0.04 -7.66
N THR A 42 21.47 -0.89 -7.95
CA THR A 42 22.13 -1.71 -6.93
C THR A 42 22.95 -0.84 -5.97
N ASP A 43 23.62 0.20 -6.48
CA ASP A 43 24.34 1.16 -5.62
C ASP A 43 23.39 1.93 -4.70
N ALA A 44 22.21 2.30 -5.19
CA ALA A 44 21.19 2.97 -4.38
C ALA A 44 20.68 2.04 -3.26
N ASP A 45 20.44 0.77 -3.55
CA ASP A 45 20.06 -0.23 -2.54
C ASP A 45 21.17 -0.45 -1.51
N LEU A 46 22.43 -0.55 -1.94
CA LEU A 46 23.59 -0.69 -1.04
C LEU A 46 23.77 0.54 -0.15
N LEU A 47 23.59 1.74 -0.71
CA LEU A 47 23.65 2.99 0.04
C LEU A 47 22.55 3.04 1.11
N PHE A 48 21.32 2.64 0.76
CA PHE A 48 20.21 2.57 1.71
C PHE A 48 20.53 1.60 2.88
N VAL A 49 21.07 0.42 2.58
CA VAL A 49 21.46 -0.56 3.61
C VAL A 49 22.59 -0.03 4.51
N LYS A 50 23.51 0.76 3.95
CA LYS A 50 24.61 1.37 4.70
C LYS A 50 24.14 2.50 5.62
N SER A 51 23.18 3.31 5.17
CA SER A 51 22.70 4.48 5.90
C SER A 51 21.61 4.17 6.93
N LYS A 52 20.83 3.10 6.73
CA LYS A 52 19.82 2.68 7.70
C LYS A 52 20.44 2.04 8.94
N GLY A 53 19.75 2.16 10.08
CA GLY A 53 20.11 1.42 11.30
C GLY A 53 20.04 -0.11 11.11
N LYS A 54 20.86 -0.86 11.84
CA LYS A 54 20.82 -2.33 11.82
C LYS A 54 19.42 -2.82 12.23
N GLY A 55 18.83 -3.70 11.43
CA GLY A 55 17.47 -4.23 11.65
C GLY A 55 16.32 -3.30 11.28
N LEU A 56 16.57 -2.03 10.96
CA LEU A 56 15.51 -1.10 10.54
C LEU A 56 15.15 -1.28 9.06
N ARG A 57 13.88 -1.04 8.74
CA ARG A 57 13.35 -1.09 7.37
C ARG A 57 13.33 0.29 6.69
N TRP A 58 13.47 1.34 7.48
CA TRP A 58 13.24 2.73 7.07
C TRP A 58 14.47 3.59 7.37
N VAL A 59 14.58 4.71 6.67
CA VAL A 59 15.54 5.78 6.95
C VAL A 59 14.81 7.06 7.37
N THR A 60 15.43 7.83 8.26
CA THR A 60 14.93 9.15 8.66
C THR A 60 15.37 10.23 7.65
N PHE A 61 14.76 11.41 7.73
CA PHE A 61 15.12 12.53 6.86
C PHE A 61 16.60 12.95 6.98
N GLU A 62 17.17 12.90 8.18
CA GLU A 62 18.59 13.21 8.41
C GLU A 62 19.50 12.22 7.66
N GLN A 63 19.19 10.91 7.75
CA GLN A 63 19.91 9.87 7.01
C GLN A 63 19.76 10.06 5.50
N PHE A 64 18.57 10.45 5.05
CA PHE A 64 18.33 10.77 3.64
C PHE A 64 19.21 11.94 3.16
N GLN A 65 19.35 13.02 3.94
CA GLN A 65 20.24 14.13 3.60
C GLN A 65 21.71 13.69 3.48
N GLN A 66 22.17 12.83 4.40
CA GLN A 66 23.51 12.23 4.33
C GLN A 66 23.68 11.32 3.10
N MET A 67 22.63 10.62 2.68
CA MET A 67 22.68 9.82 1.46
C MET A 67 22.87 10.71 0.22
N LEU A 68 22.24 11.88 0.17
CA LEU A 68 22.38 12.81 -0.98
C LEU A 68 23.82 13.31 -1.14
N SER A 69 24.56 13.57 -0.05
CA SER A 69 25.97 13.96 -0.15
C SER A 69 26.84 12.83 -0.71
N VAL A 70 26.60 11.58 -0.30
CA VAL A 70 27.32 10.42 -0.83
C VAL A 70 27.01 10.19 -2.32
N ILE A 71 25.78 10.43 -2.76
CA ILE A 71 25.42 10.34 -4.19
C ILE A 71 26.13 11.45 -4.99
N ALA A 72 26.20 12.67 -4.45
CA ALA A 72 26.94 13.78 -5.05
C ALA A 72 28.42 13.43 -5.26
N GLU A 73 29.07 12.88 -4.23
CA GLU A 73 30.45 12.42 -4.31
C GLU A 73 30.64 11.33 -5.36
N ARG A 74 29.79 10.30 -5.38
CA ARG A 74 29.89 9.20 -6.37
C ARG A 74 29.68 9.67 -7.80
N ARG A 75 28.79 10.63 -8.03
CA ARG A 75 28.51 11.16 -9.38
C ARG A 75 29.50 12.23 -9.80
N GLY A 76 30.19 12.87 -8.85
CA GLY A 76 31.05 14.03 -9.09
C GLY A 76 30.25 15.28 -9.43
N VAL A 77 29.10 15.47 -8.77
CA VAL A 77 28.20 16.61 -8.98
C VAL A 77 27.94 17.29 -7.64
N THR A 78 27.67 18.59 -7.62
CA THR A 78 27.32 19.30 -6.38
C THR A 78 25.99 18.82 -5.81
N VAL A 79 25.87 18.86 -4.47
CA VAL A 79 24.63 18.49 -3.76
C VAL A 79 23.45 19.35 -4.23
N GLU A 80 23.69 20.64 -4.51
CA GLU A 80 22.68 21.57 -5.00
C GLU A 80 22.05 21.15 -6.33
N ALA A 81 22.86 20.62 -7.25
CA ALA A 81 22.36 20.13 -8.52
C ALA A 81 21.51 18.86 -8.36
N ILE A 82 21.85 18.00 -7.39
CA ILE A 82 21.01 16.84 -7.04
C ILE A 82 19.68 17.31 -6.46
N VAL A 83 19.72 18.24 -5.51
CA VAL A 83 18.51 18.79 -4.88
C VAL A 83 17.61 19.46 -5.92
N SER A 84 18.19 20.23 -6.85
CA SER A 84 17.44 20.85 -7.94
C SER A 84 16.72 19.80 -8.81
N LYS A 85 17.38 18.68 -9.14
CA LYS A 85 16.75 17.57 -9.88
C LYS A 85 15.62 16.89 -9.10
N ILE A 86 15.80 16.70 -7.80
CA ILE A 86 14.76 16.10 -6.96
C ILE A 86 13.56 17.04 -6.87
N ASN A 87 13.78 18.32 -6.62
CA ASN A 87 12.72 19.34 -6.54
C ASN A 87 11.97 19.49 -7.87
N ALA A 88 12.67 19.42 -9.00
CA ALA A 88 12.03 19.42 -10.32
C ALA A 88 11.15 18.19 -10.59
N CYS A 89 11.34 17.09 -9.85
CA CYS A 89 10.49 15.90 -9.97
C CYS A 89 9.11 16.13 -9.34
N GLY A 90 9.03 16.90 -8.24
CA GLY A 90 7.79 17.27 -7.53
C GLY A 90 7.09 16.12 -6.80
N GLY A 91 7.34 14.85 -7.17
CA GLY A 91 6.76 13.67 -6.54
C GLY A 91 6.90 12.40 -7.38
N PRO A 92 6.36 11.27 -6.88
CA PRO A 92 6.44 9.97 -7.54
C PRO A 92 5.61 9.94 -8.83
N LYS A 93 6.24 9.60 -9.96
CA LYS A 93 5.57 9.50 -11.25
C LYS A 93 5.08 8.07 -11.49
N LEU A 94 3.98 7.94 -12.24
CA LEU A 94 3.49 6.65 -12.73
C LEU A 94 4.12 6.37 -14.09
N ASN A 95 5.33 5.81 -14.08
CA ASN A 95 6.02 5.44 -15.32
C ASN A 95 5.46 4.09 -15.80
N ASN A 96 4.54 4.15 -16.77
CA ASN A 96 3.94 2.99 -17.44
C ASN A 96 3.36 1.95 -16.45
N PRO A 97 2.32 2.32 -15.67
CA PRO A 97 1.75 1.41 -14.69
C PRO A 97 1.19 0.16 -15.37
N THR A 98 1.29 -0.98 -14.70
CA THR A 98 0.58 -2.19 -15.12
C THR A 98 -0.91 -1.95 -14.99
N ILE A 99 -1.62 -1.90 -16.12
CA ILE A 99 -3.07 -1.77 -16.15
C ILE A 99 -3.65 -3.19 -16.22
N ALA A 100 -4.51 -3.54 -15.25
CA ALA A 100 -5.22 -4.81 -15.28
C ALA A 100 -6.18 -4.84 -16.49
N ARG A 101 -6.22 -5.98 -17.20
CA ARG A 101 -7.22 -6.19 -18.24
C ARG A 101 -8.60 -6.40 -17.60
N PRO A 102 -9.70 -6.03 -18.27
CA PRO A 102 -11.04 -6.30 -17.76
C PRO A 102 -11.24 -7.81 -17.64
N VAL A 103 -11.60 -8.28 -16.45
CA VAL A 103 -11.86 -9.68 -16.15
C VAL A 103 -13.37 -9.88 -16.00
N ARG A 104 -13.97 -10.65 -16.91
CA ARG A 104 -15.42 -10.94 -16.91
C ARG A 104 -15.95 -11.33 -15.53
N PHE A 105 -15.23 -12.17 -14.79
CA PHE A 105 -15.69 -12.67 -13.49
C PHE A 105 -15.69 -11.63 -12.35
N TYR A 106 -14.97 -10.52 -12.49
CA TYR A 106 -14.86 -9.49 -11.43
C TYR A 106 -15.49 -8.16 -11.85
N ASP A 107 -15.30 -7.75 -13.10
CA ASP A 107 -15.71 -6.44 -13.59
C ASP A 107 -17.13 -6.44 -14.20
N ASP A 108 -17.60 -7.60 -14.68
CA ASP A 108 -18.96 -7.74 -15.22
C ASP A 108 -19.95 -8.22 -14.16
N ARG A 109 -20.50 -7.26 -13.40
CA ARG A 109 -21.53 -7.52 -12.38
C ARG A 109 -22.84 -8.09 -12.96
N SER A 110 -23.06 -8.03 -14.27
CA SER A 110 -24.27 -8.61 -14.89
C SER A 110 -24.28 -10.13 -14.79
N THR A 111 -23.09 -10.75 -14.81
CA THR A 111 -22.89 -12.21 -14.73
C THR A 111 -23.10 -12.79 -13.34
N TYR A 112 -23.27 -11.97 -12.31
CA TYR A 112 -23.52 -12.44 -10.95
C TYR A 112 -24.93 -13.03 -10.93
N THR A 113 -25.11 -14.23 -10.40
CA THR A 113 -26.41 -14.94 -10.35
C THR A 113 -26.75 -15.46 -8.94
N GLY A 114 -25.92 -15.13 -7.95
CA GLY A 114 -26.07 -15.61 -6.57
C GLY A 114 -26.98 -14.75 -5.68
N THR A 115 -27.06 -15.14 -4.41
CA THR A 115 -27.80 -14.44 -3.33
C THR A 115 -27.38 -12.98 -3.15
N TRP A 116 -26.15 -12.61 -3.52
CA TRP A 116 -25.72 -11.22 -3.57
C TRP A 116 -26.54 -10.35 -4.55
N LYS A 117 -26.96 -10.90 -5.70
CA LYS A 117 -27.76 -10.17 -6.69
C LYS A 117 -29.26 -10.27 -6.43
N HIS A 118 -29.73 -11.45 -6.02
CA HIS A 118 -31.16 -11.75 -5.89
C HIS A 118 -31.70 -11.67 -4.46
N GLY A 119 -30.83 -11.42 -3.47
CA GLY A 119 -31.17 -11.53 -2.05
C GLY A 119 -31.03 -12.98 -1.56
N GLY A 120 -30.72 -13.14 -0.27
CA GLY A 120 -30.75 -14.44 0.39
C GLY A 120 -32.19 -14.95 0.58
N PRO A 121 -32.37 -16.18 1.08
CA PRO A 121 -33.69 -16.73 1.40
C PRO A 121 -34.45 -15.77 2.34
N SER A 122 -35.55 -15.21 1.86
CA SER A 122 -36.49 -14.46 2.70
C SER A 122 -37.51 -15.43 3.27
N VAL A 123 -37.75 -15.39 4.58
CA VAL A 123 -38.89 -16.10 5.21
C VAL A 123 -40.17 -15.43 4.72
N LYS A 124 -40.83 -16.01 3.71
CA LYS A 124 -42.08 -15.48 3.13
C LYS A 124 -43.31 -15.76 4.00
N GLU A 125 -43.17 -16.60 5.03
CA GLU A 125 -44.25 -16.96 5.93
C GLU A 125 -43.83 -16.67 7.37
N GLN A 126 -44.24 -15.51 7.90
CA GLN A 126 -44.26 -15.24 9.34
C GLN A 126 -45.40 -16.04 9.98
N LYS A 127 -45.39 -17.37 9.85
CA LYS A 127 -46.38 -18.21 10.54
C LYS A 127 -46.07 -18.33 12.03
N TYR A 128 -44.81 -18.09 12.40
CA TYR A 128 -44.31 -18.17 13.75
C TYR A 128 -43.55 -16.89 14.11
N SER A 129 -43.80 -16.35 15.30
CA SER A 129 -43.21 -15.10 15.77
C SER A 129 -41.84 -15.30 16.45
N ASP A 130 -41.60 -16.51 16.96
CA ASP A 130 -40.38 -16.89 17.67
C ASP A 130 -40.00 -18.36 17.41
N LEU A 131 -38.71 -18.69 17.58
CA LEU A 131 -38.18 -20.06 17.43
C LEU A 131 -38.77 -21.03 18.46
N SER A 132 -39.31 -20.54 19.57
CA SER A 132 -39.99 -21.39 20.55
C SER A 132 -41.26 -22.04 20.02
N GLU A 133 -41.93 -21.44 19.03
CA GLU A 133 -43.17 -21.93 18.43
C GLU A 133 -42.95 -23.08 17.42
N LEU A 134 -41.70 -23.25 16.95
CA LEU A 134 -41.29 -24.35 16.07
C LEU A 134 -41.05 -25.67 16.82
N CYS A 135 -40.73 -25.59 18.11
CA CYS A 135 -40.33 -26.75 18.91
C CYS A 135 -41.40 -27.09 19.95
N ASN A 136 -41.98 -28.29 19.88
CA ASN A 136 -42.90 -28.77 20.91
C ASN A 136 -42.12 -29.03 22.22
N ARG A 137 -42.35 -28.18 23.23
CA ARG A 137 -41.75 -28.27 24.57
C ARG A 137 -42.69 -28.92 25.61
N ALA A 138 -43.77 -29.57 25.19
CA ALA A 138 -44.67 -30.27 26.09
C ALA A 138 -43.92 -31.37 26.89
N PRO A 139 -44.35 -31.67 28.14
CA PRO A 139 -43.78 -32.76 28.91
C PRO A 139 -43.93 -34.08 28.13
N ALA A 140 -42.80 -34.71 27.83
CA ALA A 140 -42.75 -35.97 27.10
C ALA A 140 -42.64 -37.15 28.06
N THR A 141 -43.20 -38.30 27.67
CA THR A 141 -42.93 -39.58 28.34
C THR A 141 -41.48 -40.02 28.11
N THR A 142 -41.02 -41.05 28.84
CA THR A 142 -39.70 -41.67 28.62
C THR A 142 -39.48 -42.21 27.20
N ARG A 143 -40.55 -42.33 26.40
CA ARG A 143 -40.52 -42.73 24.98
C ARG A 143 -40.62 -41.57 24.00
N GLY A 144 -40.63 -40.32 24.47
CA GLY A 144 -40.65 -39.12 23.63
C GLY A 144 -42.03 -38.76 23.07
N THR A 145 -43.12 -39.31 23.59
CA THR A 145 -44.49 -38.95 23.19
C THR A 145 -45.08 -37.90 24.11
N ASN A 146 -45.93 -37.01 23.58
CA ASN A 146 -46.67 -36.02 24.38
C ASN A 146 -47.54 -36.74 25.43
N GLN A 147 -47.50 -36.28 26.68
CA GLN A 147 -48.49 -36.66 27.67
C GLN A 147 -49.81 -35.99 27.31
N ALA A 148 -50.87 -36.79 27.13
CA ALA A 148 -52.22 -36.30 26.81
C ALA A 148 -52.87 -35.64 28.04
#